data_AF-A0A7W0ZCZ6-F1
#
_entry.id   AF-A0A7W0ZCZ6-F1
#
_cell.length_a   1.000
_cell.length_b   1.000
_cell.length_c   1.000
_cell.angle_alpha   90.00
_cell.angle_beta   90.00
_cell.angle_gamma   90.00
#
_symmetry.space_group_name_H-M   'P 1'
#
loop_
_entity.id
_entity.type
_entity.pdbx_description
1 polymer ?
#
loop_
_entity_poly.entity_id
_entity_poly.type
_entity_poly.pdbx_seq_one_letter_code
_entity_poly.pdbx_strand_id
1 'polypeptide(L)' 'MTAEDVITTTHATPVATVVPVHLEALSHCPMTRAELTDALPNVDLGSRVLVPHDGDRLTFE' A
#
# COMPACT_ATOMS: atom_id res chain seq x y z
N MET A 1 -5.36 -6.73 6.90
CA MET A 1 -4.11 -6.22 6.35
C MET A 1 -3.59 -5.14 7.27
N THR A 2 -2.37 -5.28 7.74
CA THR A 2 -1.60 -4.25 8.43
C THR A 2 -0.54 -3.67 7.50
N ALA A 3 0.16 -2.61 7.92
CA ALA A 3 1.32 -2.10 7.18
C ALA A 3 2.45 -3.15 7.10
N GLU A 4 2.61 -4.00 8.13
CA GLU A 4 3.60 -5.08 8.13
C GLU A 4 3.33 -6.12 7.04
N ASP A 5 2.06 -6.45 6.79
CA ASP A 5 1.68 -7.35 5.69
C ASP A 5 2.11 -6.77 4.33
N VAL A 6 1.88 -5.46 4.12
CA VAL A 6 2.27 -4.75 2.90
C VAL A 6 3.79 -4.76 2.73
N ILE A 7 4.54 -4.45 3.78
CA ILE A 7 6.02 -4.44 3.76
C ILE A 7 6.56 -5.84 3.46
N THR A 8 6.06 -6.85 4.16
CA THR A 8 6.48 -8.24 4.00
C THR A 8 6.20 -8.75 2.57
N THR A 9 5.02 -8.44 2.03
CA THR A 9 4.65 -8.79 0.65
C THR A 9 5.54 -8.10 -0.37
N THR A 10 5.85 -6.81 -0.16
CA THR A 10 6.70 -6.02 -1.05
C THR A 10 8.15 -6.53 -1.04
N HIS A 11 8.63 -7.07 0.08
CA HIS A 11 9.94 -7.72 0.17
C HIS A 11 9.97 -9.12 -0.45
N ALA A 12 8.90 -9.90 -0.29
CA ALA A 12 8.81 -11.25 -0.82
C ALA A 12 8.87 -11.29 -2.36
N THR A 13 8.53 -10.20 -3.04
CA THR A 13 8.68 -10.08 -4.50
C THR A 13 9.29 -8.74 -4.89
N PRO A 14 10.62 -8.65 -5.02
CA PRO A 14 11.33 -7.39 -5.28
C PRO A 14 10.96 -6.68 -6.59
N VAL A 15 10.37 -7.40 -7.55
CA VAL A 15 9.98 -6.88 -8.86
C VAL A 15 8.50 -6.49 -8.95
N ALA A 16 7.69 -6.84 -7.96
CA ALA A 16 6.26 -6.56 -8.00
C ALA A 16 5.96 -5.12 -7.55
N THR A 17 4.93 -4.55 -8.16
CA THR A 17 4.25 -3.35 -7.65
C THR A 17 3.08 -3.80 -6.78
N VAL A 18 3.00 -3.27 -5.56
CA VAL A 18 1.95 -3.57 -4.58
C VAL A 18 0.97 -2.40 -4.55
N VAL A 19 -0.32 -2.69 -4.66
CA VAL A 19 -1.40 -1.69 -4.61
C VAL A 19 -2.32 -2.03 -3.44
N PRO A 20 -2.09 -1.45 -2.25
CA PRO A 20 -2.97 -1.65 -1.09
C PRO A 20 -4.34 -1.03 -1.36
N VAL A 21 -5.38 -1.84 -1.20
CA VAL A 21 -6.78 -1.43 -1.32
C VAL A 21 -7.54 -1.79 -0.05
N HIS A 22 -8.87 -1.68 -0.06
CA HIS A 22 -9.71 -2.04 1.08
C HIS A 22 -9.34 -1.25 2.35
N LEU A 23 -8.94 0.01 2.16
CA LEU A 23 -8.70 1.01 3.21
C LEU A 23 -9.89 1.95 3.25
N GLU A 24 -10.34 2.33 4.45
CA GLU A 24 -11.29 3.43 4.67
C GLU A 24 -12.67 3.30 3.97
N ALA A 25 -12.97 2.16 3.35
CA ALA A 25 -14.23 1.91 2.65
C ALA A 25 -15.34 1.36 3.56
N LEU A 26 -14.96 0.60 4.60
CA LEU A 26 -15.87 -0.02 5.55
C LEU A 26 -15.45 0.31 6.99
N SER A 27 -16.40 0.37 7.91
CA SER A 27 -16.17 0.75 9.32
C SER A 27 -15.24 -0.19 10.10
N HIS A 28 -15.01 -1.40 9.60
CA HIS A 28 -14.13 -2.39 10.20
C HIS A 28 -12.75 -2.46 9.54
N CYS A 29 -12.43 -1.54 8.63
CA CYS A 29 -11.08 -1.36 8.10
C CYS A 29 -10.29 -0.47 9.07
N PRO A 30 -9.42 -1.02 9.92
CA PRO A 30 -8.85 -0.28 11.04
C PRO A 30 -7.68 0.63 10.63
N MET A 31 -7.21 0.54 9.38
CA MET A 31 -6.02 1.23 8.89
C MET A 31 -6.41 2.30 7.86
N THR A 32 -5.84 3.48 8.02
CA THR A 32 -5.98 4.62 7.11
C THR A 32 -4.88 4.65 6.05
N ARG A 33 -5.11 5.40 4.97
CA ARG A 33 -4.07 5.64 3.95
C ARG A 33 -2.88 6.42 4.51
N ALA A 34 -3.14 7.36 5.42
CA ALA A 34 -2.11 8.15 6.08
C ALA A 34 -1.21 7.26 6.96
N GLU A 35 -1.80 6.46 7.84
CA GLU A 35 -1.04 5.52 8.69
C GLU A 35 -0.20 4.54 7.86
N LEU A 36 -0.75 4.03 6.75
CA LEU A 36 0.01 3.17 5.85
C LEU A 36 1.18 3.91 5.20
N THR A 37 0.96 5.12 4.69
CA THR A 37 2.00 5.92 4.03
C THR A 37 3.12 6.30 5.01
N ASP A 38 2.74 6.66 6.24
CA ASP A 38 3.68 6.99 7.32
C ASP A 38 4.48 5.76 7.80
N ALA A 39 3.96 4.55 7.59
CA ALA A 39 4.64 3.30 7.91
C ALA A 39 5.61 2.81 6.80
N LEU A 40 5.63 3.47 5.62
CA LEU A 40 6.49 3.10 4.49
C LEU A 40 7.88 3.81 4.36
N PRO A 41 8.40 4.69 5.24
CA PRO A 41 9.18 5.83 4.73
C PRO A 41 10.66 5.60 4.38
N ASN A 42 11.30 4.45 4.58
CA ASN A 42 12.77 4.36 4.35
C ASN A 42 13.29 3.02 3.85
N VAL A 43 12.41 2.22 3.24
CA VAL A 43 12.79 1.01 2.54
C VAL A 43 12.59 1.34 1.06
N ASP A 44 13.42 0.81 0.16
CA ASP A 44 13.43 1.03 -1.30
C ASP A 44 12.14 0.48 -1.99
N LEU A 45 10.99 0.86 -1.43
CA LEU A 45 9.64 0.36 -1.58
C LEU A 45 8.66 1.49 -1.90
N GLY A 46 8.99 2.75 -1.59
CA GLY A 46 8.09 3.89 -1.80
C GLY A 46 7.67 4.07 -3.27
N SER A 47 8.51 3.67 -4.22
CA SER A 47 8.16 3.63 -5.65
C SER A 47 7.35 2.40 -6.06
N ARG A 48 7.32 1.35 -5.23
CA ARG A 48 6.69 0.05 -5.52
C ARG A 48 5.38 -0.17 -4.78
N VAL A 49 5.08 0.62 -3.75
CA VAL A 49 3.79 0.61 -3.06
C VAL A 49 3.00 1.83 -3.51
N LEU A 50 1.92 1.60 -4.26
CA LEU A 50 1.04 2.67 -4.75
C LEU A 50 -0.25 2.66 -3.93
N VAL A 51 -0.53 3.73 -3.19
CA VAL A 51 -1.73 3.85 -2.33
C VAL A 51 -2.74 4.79 -2.99
N PRO A 52 -3.67 4.28 -3.83
CA PRO A 52 -4.62 5.13 -4.57
C PRO A 52 -5.76 5.65 -3.68
N HIS A 53 -6.27 6.83 -4.02
CA HIS A 53 -7.56 7.32 -3.57
C HIS A 53 -8.71 6.74 -4.41
N ASP A 54 -9.93 6.84 -3.89
CA ASP A 54 -11.12 6.37 -4.58
C ASP A 54 -11.32 7.18 -5.87
N GLY A 55 -11.34 6.49 -7.01
CA GLY A 55 -11.45 7.10 -8.34
C GLY A 55 -10.12 7.31 -9.07
N ASP A 56 -8.98 7.08 -8.41
CA ASP A 56 -7.68 7.14 -9.07
C ASP A 56 -7.51 6.06 -10.14
N ARG A 57 -6.71 6.37 -11.16
CA ARG A 57 -6.37 5.47 -12.26
C ARG A 57 -4.87 5.21 -12.27
N LEU A 58 -4.49 3.94 -12.19
CA LEU A 58 -3.11 3.49 -12.35
C LEU A 58 -2.93 2.85 -13.73
N THR A 59 -1.78 3.07 -14.36
CA THR A 59 -1.39 2.48 -15.64
C THR A 59 -0.07 1.75 -15.47
N PHE A 60 0.07 0.55 -16.04
CA PHE A 60 1.26 -0.29 -15.97
C PHE A 60 1.68 -0.68 -17.39
N GLU A 61 2.97 -0.81 -17.64
CA GLU A 61 3.55 -1.30 -18.91
C GLU A 61 3.75 -2.82 -18.91
#